data_AF-A0A2H0V316-F1
#
_entry.id   AF-A0A2H0V316-F1
#
_cell.length_a   1.000
_cell.length_b   1.000
_cell.length_c   1.000
_cell.angle_alpha   90.00
_cell.angle_beta   90.00
_cell.angle_gamma   90.00
#
_symmetry.space_group_name_H-M   'P 1'
#
loop_
_entity.id
_entity.type
_entity.pdbx_description
1 polymer ?
#
loop_
_entity_poly.entity_id
_entity_poly.type
_entity_poly.pdbx_seq_one_letter_code
_entity_poly.pdbx_strand_id
1 'polypeptide(L)'
;MTINASMKINTQKNMYLGAIAIMLAAFLWSLDGTFIRPSLYALPAALVVFIEHALGFLILSPFIFFGWQRIKNLTRKDWAAVFWVSIFGGLLGTLMITKAFFAAFGGETTFATVVILQKLQPVFALSMAALLLKEKLSLKFYSWAGLAITAAYVLAFGNQGVSFNIILNNQAALFAFIAAFAFGSSTVFGKRLVNHIDFKSAAALRFGITSILAFILILFTKDILQINEITAKQWNLFALIVFSSGAVALFIYYFGLKRVSASTATICELFWPFSAVIMDYFINKNVLTPLQIIASIILLLAIYFVTKEGNNGGIKNFQAAVISGRGIGNRLGFATINLEKNDLDIEHGVYLARAIFNGSSYKGLLHFGYRETFDSKPSLELYVKDFLGDLSGSSIEVEIMKKIRNVKKFKDGEELKKQIREDIKSMK
;
A
#
# COMPACT_ATOMS: atom_id res chain seq x y z
N MET A 1 -11.93 -16.37 27.84
CA MET A 1 -10.80 -16.77 26.98
C MET A 1 -11.16 -16.91 25.48
N THR A 2 -12.40 -17.20 25.10
CA THR A 2 -12.80 -17.53 23.70
C THR A 2 -12.94 -16.34 22.72
N ILE A 3 -13.37 -15.15 23.18
CA ILE A 3 -13.59 -13.98 22.30
C ILE A 3 -12.27 -13.35 21.80
N ASN A 4 -11.22 -13.35 22.64
CA ASN A 4 -9.90 -12.83 22.25
C ASN A 4 -9.23 -13.71 21.18
N ALA A 5 -9.48 -15.02 21.21
CA ALA A 5 -8.99 -15.94 20.18
C ALA A 5 -9.67 -15.70 18.82
N SER A 6 -11.00 -15.61 18.78
CA SER A 6 -11.76 -15.40 17.53
C SER A 6 -11.44 -14.05 16.87
N MET A 7 -11.28 -12.98 17.66
CA MET A 7 -10.88 -11.66 17.14
C MET A 7 -9.42 -11.62 16.67
N LYS A 8 -8.51 -12.38 17.27
CA LYS A 8 -7.11 -12.51 16.80
C LYS A 8 -7.06 -13.26 15.47
N ILE A 9 -7.82 -14.35 15.34
CA ILE A 9 -7.96 -15.14 14.12
C ILE A 9 -8.48 -14.29 12.95
N ASN A 10 -9.50 -13.45 13.17
CA ASN A 10 -10.07 -12.63 12.09
C ASN A 10 -9.12 -11.52 11.60
N THR A 11 -8.33 -10.93 12.52
CA THR A 11 -7.30 -9.94 12.15
C THR A 11 -6.20 -10.58 11.31
N GLN A 12 -5.74 -11.76 11.74
CA GLN A 12 -4.68 -12.50 11.05
C GLN A 12 -5.13 -13.00 9.67
N LYS A 13 -6.37 -13.48 9.55
CA LYS A 13 -6.99 -13.86 8.27
C LYS A 13 -7.02 -12.70 7.27
N ASN A 14 -7.37 -11.50 7.73
CA ASN A 14 -7.38 -10.30 6.88
C ASN A 14 -5.98 -9.92 6.39
N MET A 15 -4.95 -10.09 7.22
CA MET A 15 -3.57 -9.83 6.80
C MET A 15 -3.08 -10.82 5.76
N TYR A 16 -3.30 -12.12 5.94
CA TYR A 16 -2.92 -13.12 4.95
C TYR A 16 -3.64 -12.89 3.61
N LEU A 17 -4.92 -12.53 3.66
CA LEU A 17 -5.66 -12.12 2.47
C LEU A 17 -5.02 -10.90 1.79
N GLY A 18 -4.53 -9.94 2.58
CA GLY A 18 -3.82 -8.77 2.07
C GLY A 18 -2.48 -9.12 1.41
N ALA A 19 -1.68 -9.98 2.05
CA ALA A 19 -0.42 -10.46 1.52
C ALA A 19 -0.62 -11.24 0.21
N ILE A 20 -1.58 -12.16 0.16
CA ILE A 20 -1.91 -12.93 -1.05
C ILE A 20 -2.33 -12.00 -2.19
N ALA A 21 -3.14 -10.97 -1.92
CA ALA A 21 -3.52 -9.99 -2.94
C ALA A 21 -2.28 -9.26 -3.50
N ILE A 22 -1.35 -8.84 -2.65
CA ILE A 22 -0.10 -8.19 -3.10
C ILE A 22 0.76 -9.15 -3.92
N MET A 23 0.88 -10.41 -3.50
CA MET A 23 1.61 -11.44 -4.26
C MET A 23 0.96 -11.68 -5.63
N LEU A 24 -0.38 -11.67 -5.71
CA LEU A 24 -1.10 -11.78 -6.98
C LEU A 24 -0.85 -10.56 -7.88
N ALA A 25 -0.86 -9.35 -7.34
CA ALA A 25 -0.51 -8.15 -8.11
C ALA A 25 0.95 -8.21 -8.60
N ALA A 26 1.88 -8.64 -7.75
CA ALA A 26 3.29 -8.83 -8.10
C ALA A 26 3.48 -9.89 -9.20
N PHE A 27 2.71 -10.97 -9.19
CA PHE A 27 2.67 -11.95 -10.28
C PHE A 27 2.22 -11.31 -11.60
N LEU A 28 1.15 -10.51 -11.60
CA LEU A 28 0.66 -9.83 -12.81
C LEU A 28 1.68 -8.82 -13.36
N TRP A 29 2.37 -8.09 -12.49
CA TRP A 29 3.47 -7.19 -12.91
C TRP A 29 4.70 -7.95 -13.42
N SER A 30 4.92 -9.19 -12.97
CA SER A 30 5.98 -10.06 -13.47
C SER A 30 5.70 -10.52 -14.90
N LEU A 31 4.45 -10.92 -15.16
CA LEU A 31 3.97 -11.28 -16.49
C LEU A 31 4.15 -10.11 -17.47
N ASP A 32 3.75 -8.91 -17.05
CA ASP A 32 3.81 -7.72 -17.88
C ASP A 32 5.23 -7.29 -18.21
N GLY A 33 6.06 -7.03 -17.19
CA GLY A 33 7.41 -6.53 -17.40
C GLY A 33 8.31 -7.48 -18.19
N THR A 34 8.09 -8.79 -18.04
CA THR A 34 8.94 -9.81 -18.67
C THR A 34 8.48 -10.18 -20.08
N PHE A 35 7.17 -10.22 -20.33
CA PHE A 35 6.64 -10.82 -21.58
C PHE A 35 5.74 -9.90 -22.41
N ILE A 36 4.95 -9.03 -21.77
CA ILE A 36 3.94 -8.23 -22.48
C ILE A 36 4.51 -6.88 -22.87
N ARG A 37 4.95 -6.08 -21.88
CA ARG A 37 5.44 -4.72 -22.06
C ARG A 37 6.59 -4.64 -23.07
N PRO A 38 7.61 -5.52 -23.08
CA PRO A 38 8.69 -5.44 -24.07
C PRO A 38 8.21 -5.54 -25.52
N SER A 39 7.05 -6.17 -25.77
CA SER A 39 6.45 -6.24 -27.11
C SER A 39 5.93 -4.87 -27.63
N LEU A 40 5.93 -3.84 -26.78
CA LEU A 40 5.57 -2.47 -27.12
C LEU A 40 6.80 -1.57 -27.41
N TYR A 41 8.02 -2.13 -27.45
CA TYR A 41 9.26 -1.33 -27.54
C TYR A 41 9.37 -0.40 -28.77
N ALA A 42 8.59 -0.67 -29.82
CA ALA A 42 8.51 0.18 -31.00
C ALA A 42 7.76 1.51 -30.77
N LEU A 43 7.03 1.64 -29.65
CA LEU A 43 6.32 2.86 -29.28
C LEU A 43 7.13 3.70 -28.29
N PRO A 44 6.91 5.03 -28.21
CA PRO A 44 7.50 5.84 -27.16
C PRO A 44 7.01 5.39 -25.78
N ALA A 45 7.93 5.24 -24.84
CA ALA A 45 7.59 4.79 -23.48
C ALA A 45 6.55 5.70 -22.79
N ALA A 46 6.60 7.02 -23.04
CA ALA A 46 5.63 7.96 -22.48
C ALA A 46 4.22 7.77 -23.08
N LEU A 47 4.12 7.44 -24.38
CA LEU A 47 2.85 7.11 -25.03
C LEU A 47 2.24 5.83 -24.45
N VAL A 48 3.06 4.80 -24.23
CA VAL A 48 2.64 3.54 -23.59
C VAL A 48 2.07 3.81 -22.20
N VAL A 49 2.79 4.58 -21.37
CA VAL A 49 2.35 4.97 -20.02
C VAL A 49 1.05 5.76 -20.06
N PHE A 50 0.92 6.72 -20.98
CA PHE A 50 -0.30 7.50 -21.13
C PHE A 50 -1.50 6.62 -21.47
N ILE A 51 -1.41 5.76 -22.49
CA ILE A 51 -2.53 4.93 -22.95
C ILE A 51 -2.97 3.96 -21.86
N GLU A 52 -2.02 3.26 -21.23
CA GLU A 52 -2.29 2.33 -20.12
C GLU A 52 -3.05 3.03 -18.98
N HIS A 53 -2.60 4.21 -18.56
CA HIS A 53 -3.23 4.93 -17.46
C HIS A 53 -4.55 5.56 -17.88
N ALA A 54 -4.66 6.10 -19.09
CA ALA A 54 -5.92 6.69 -19.57
C ALA A 54 -7.02 5.63 -19.66
N LEU A 55 -6.74 4.48 -20.27
CA LEU A 55 -7.69 3.37 -20.35
C LEU A 55 -8.01 2.79 -18.97
N GLY A 56 -7.00 2.62 -18.11
CA GLY A 56 -7.23 2.20 -16.73
C GLY A 56 -8.08 3.19 -15.93
N PHE A 57 -7.89 4.49 -16.14
CA PHE A 57 -8.70 5.53 -15.53
C PHE A 57 -10.15 5.48 -16.01
N LEU A 58 -10.40 5.27 -17.31
CA LEU A 58 -11.76 5.13 -17.82
C LEU A 58 -12.53 4.05 -17.05
N ILE A 59 -11.90 2.89 -16.83
CA ILE A 59 -12.50 1.77 -16.08
C ILE A 59 -12.70 2.12 -14.59
N LEU A 60 -11.73 2.79 -13.96
CA LEU A 60 -11.75 3.07 -12.53
C LEU A 60 -12.52 4.36 -12.15
N SER A 61 -12.80 5.23 -13.12
CA SER A 61 -13.44 6.53 -12.91
C SER A 61 -14.78 6.49 -12.14
N PRO A 62 -15.63 5.44 -12.25
CA PRO A 62 -16.85 5.37 -11.44
C PRO A 62 -16.57 5.36 -9.93
N PHE A 63 -15.41 4.86 -9.48
CA PHE A 63 -15.06 4.87 -8.06
C PHE A 63 -14.77 6.27 -7.52
N ILE A 64 -14.41 7.25 -8.36
CA ILE A 64 -14.33 8.65 -7.93
C ILE A 64 -15.72 9.16 -7.59
N PHE A 65 -16.70 8.91 -8.46
CA PHE A 65 -18.08 9.34 -8.23
C PHE A 65 -18.66 8.73 -6.96
N PHE A 66 -18.56 7.40 -6.80
CA PHE A 66 -19.06 6.72 -5.59
C PHE A 66 -18.26 7.06 -4.32
N GLY A 67 -16.98 7.42 -4.47
CA GLY A 67 -16.09 7.80 -3.38
C GLY A 67 -16.08 9.30 -3.05
N TRP A 68 -16.81 10.14 -3.80
CA TRP A 68 -16.61 11.59 -3.83
C TRP A 68 -16.69 12.25 -2.45
N GLN A 69 -17.63 11.83 -1.60
CA GLN A 69 -17.79 12.38 -0.25
C GLN A 69 -16.55 12.19 0.62
N ARG A 70 -15.82 11.09 0.45
CA ARG A 70 -14.55 10.84 1.17
C ARG A 70 -13.40 11.60 0.53
N ILE A 71 -13.38 11.68 -0.80
CA ILE A 71 -12.32 12.34 -1.58
C ILE A 71 -12.31 13.85 -1.30
N LYS A 72 -13.47 14.51 -1.30
CA LYS A 72 -13.55 15.96 -1.06
C LYS A 72 -13.12 16.37 0.37
N ASN A 73 -13.13 15.43 1.32
CA ASN A 73 -12.73 15.64 2.70
C ASN A 73 -11.26 15.29 2.97
N LEU A 74 -10.49 14.91 1.93
CA LEU A 74 -9.06 14.66 2.08
C LEU A 74 -8.31 15.88 2.60
N THR A 75 -7.40 15.67 3.53
CA THR A 75 -6.56 16.75 4.05
C THR A 75 -5.48 17.14 3.02
N ARG A 76 -4.81 18.27 3.23
CA ARG A 76 -3.66 18.68 2.40
C ARG A 76 -2.56 17.61 2.34
N LYS A 77 -2.32 16.91 3.46
CA LYS A 77 -1.33 15.83 3.54
C LYS A 77 -1.77 14.61 2.73
N ASP A 78 -3.07 14.35 2.63
CA ASP A 78 -3.59 13.22 1.88
C ASP A 78 -3.60 13.51 0.38
N TRP A 79 -3.94 14.74 -0.03
CA TRP A 79 -3.74 15.18 -1.41
C TRP A 79 -2.26 15.13 -1.81
N ALA A 80 -1.34 15.52 -0.93
CA ALA A 80 0.10 15.34 -1.19
C ALA A 80 0.45 13.86 -1.41
N ALA A 81 -0.12 12.93 -0.64
CA ALA A 81 0.05 11.49 -0.85
C ALA A 81 -0.54 11.03 -2.19
N VAL A 82 -1.72 11.53 -2.58
CA VAL A 82 -2.35 11.27 -3.88
C VAL A 82 -1.44 11.72 -5.03
N PHE A 83 -0.90 12.94 -4.96
CA PHE A 83 0.05 13.43 -5.97
C PHE A 83 1.33 12.61 -5.98
N TRP A 84 1.87 12.26 -4.80
CA TRP A 84 3.09 11.46 -4.71
C TRP A 84 2.95 10.09 -5.38
N VAL A 85 1.88 9.35 -5.08
CA VAL A 85 1.66 8.04 -5.71
C VAL A 85 1.36 8.14 -7.20
N SER A 86 0.79 9.24 -7.66
CA SER A 86 0.52 9.50 -9.09
C SER A 86 1.79 9.87 -9.84
N ILE A 87 2.67 10.68 -9.25
CA ILE A 87 3.94 11.08 -9.86
C ILE A 87 4.96 9.96 -9.78
N PHE A 88 5.30 9.48 -8.59
CA PHE A 88 6.36 8.49 -8.41
C PHE A 88 5.90 7.09 -8.79
N GLY A 89 4.74 6.66 -8.29
CA GLY A 89 4.23 5.33 -8.62
C GLY A 89 3.62 5.24 -10.02
N GLY A 90 2.82 6.22 -10.41
CA GLY A 90 2.11 6.21 -11.69
C GLY A 90 3.00 6.61 -12.86
N LEU A 91 3.43 7.88 -12.90
CA LEU A 91 4.12 8.43 -14.06
C LEU A 91 5.60 8.02 -14.12
N LEU A 92 6.41 8.48 -13.16
CA LEU A 92 7.86 8.34 -13.17
C LEU A 92 8.28 6.88 -13.07
N GLY A 93 7.72 6.14 -12.11
CA GLY A 93 8.03 4.72 -11.92
C GLY A 93 7.72 3.91 -13.16
N THR A 94 6.49 4.00 -13.69
CA THR A 94 6.08 3.25 -14.88
C THR A 94 6.84 3.69 -16.14
N LEU A 95 7.13 4.99 -16.30
CA LEU A 95 7.93 5.49 -17.41
C LEU A 95 9.36 4.94 -17.37
N MET A 96 10.02 5.03 -16.22
CA MET A 96 11.41 4.61 -16.08
C MET A 96 11.54 3.09 -16.23
N ILE A 97 10.64 2.29 -15.64
CA ILE A 97 10.68 0.84 -15.86
C ILE A 97 10.36 0.46 -17.32
N THR A 98 9.43 1.16 -17.98
CA THR A 98 9.12 0.92 -19.40
C THR A 98 10.36 1.21 -20.26
N LYS A 99 11.04 2.34 -20.03
CA LYS A 99 12.30 2.67 -20.72
C LYS A 99 13.39 1.62 -20.45
N ALA A 100 13.53 1.17 -19.20
CA ALA A 100 14.51 0.16 -18.84
C ALA A 100 14.26 -1.17 -19.56
N PHE A 101 13.00 -1.64 -19.61
CA PHE A 101 12.65 -2.86 -20.35
C PHE A 101 12.80 -2.70 -21.87
N PHE A 102 12.51 -1.53 -22.43
CA PHE A 102 12.73 -1.29 -23.87
C PHE A 102 14.22 -1.31 -24.21
N ALA A 103 15.05 -0.68 -23.38
CA ALA A 103 16.50 -0.74 -23.54
C ALA A 103 17.04 -2.17 -23.40
N ALA A 104 16.49 -2.97 -22.47
CA ALA A 104 16.84 -4.38 -22.33
C ALA A 104 16.44 -5.20 -23.56
N PHE A 105 15.23 -4.97 -24.10
CA PHE A 105 14.76 -5.64 -25.30
C PHE A 105 15.55 -5.23 -26.55
N GLY A 106 15.97 -3.96 -26.63
CA GLY A 106 16.81 -3.42 -27.70
C GLY A 106 18.28 -3.84 -27.62
N GLY A 107 18.70 -4.55 -26.57
CA GLY A 107 20.06 -5.06 -26.40
C GLY A 107 21.06 -4.09 -25.76
N GLU A 108 20.62 -2.93 -25.26
CA GLU A 108 21.48 -1.95 -24.55
C GLU A 108 21.86 -2.43 -23.14
N THR A 109 21.05 -3.31 -22.56
CA THR A 109 21.29 -3.94 -21.26
C THR A 109 20.62 -5.30 -21.22
N THR A 110 20.74 -6.02 -20.11
CA THR A 110 20.03 -7.30 -19.93
C THR A 110 18.76 -7.10 -19.11
N PHE A 111 17.75 -7.94 -19.35
CA PHE A 111 16.57 -8.01 -18.48
C PHE A 111 16.96 -8.27 -17.03
N ALA A 112 17.96 -9.13 -16.81
CA ALA A 112 18.53 -9.38 -15.49
C ALA A 112 18.99 -8.07 -14.83
N THR A 113 19.77 -7.22 -15.51
CA THR A 113 20.22 -5.90 -15.00
C THR A 113 19.05 -5.05 -14.49
N VAL A 114 17.98 -4.94 -15.28
CA VAL A 114 16.78 -4.17 -14.91
C VAL A 114 16.11 -4.78 -13.68
N VAL A 115 15.95 -6.10 -13.65
CA VAL A 115 15.38 -6.85 -12.52
C VAL A 115 16.17 -6.60 -11.24
N ILE A 116 17.51 -6.60 -11.28
CA ILE A 116 18.39 -6.39 -10.11
C ILE A 116 18.08 -5.09 -9.43
N LEU A 117 18.04 -4.03 -10.22
CA LEU A 117 17.95 -2.68 -9.69
C LEU A 117 16.57 -2.45 -9.08
N GLN A 118 15.54 -3.12 -9.60
CA GLN A 118 14.23 -3.17 -8.94
C GLN A 118 14.25 -3.86 -7.57
N LYS A 119 15.20 -4.76 -7.27
CA LYS A 119 15.33 -5.37 -5.94
C LYS A 119 15.88 -4.42 -4.88
N LEU A 120 16.27 -3.20 -5.24
CA LEU A 120 16.58 -2.14 -4.29
C LEU A 120 15.33 -1.48 -3.70
N GLN A 121 14.14 -1.71 -4.30
CA GLN A 121 12.87 -1.15 -3.82
C GLN A 121 12.63 -1.36 -2.30
N PRO A 122 12.86 -2.56 -1.71
CA PRO A 122 12.70 -2.78 -0.28
C PRO A 122 13.55 -1.87 0.59
N VAL A 123 14.75 -1.49 0.16
CA VAL A 123 15.60 -0.57 0.91
C VAL A 123 14.89 0.78 1.05
N PHE A 124 14.43 1.35 -0.06
CA PHE A 124 13.73 2.63 -0.05
C PHE A 124 12.43 2.57 0.73
N ALA A 125 11.61 1.55 0.49
CA ALA A 125 10.30 1.44 1.14
C ALA A 125 10.40 1.20 2.65
N LEU A 126 11.29 0.32 3.10
CA LEU A 126 11.47 0.05 4.54
C LEU A 126 12.00 1.28 5.27
N SER A 127 13.01 1.96 4.71
CA SER A 127 13.54 3.20 5.28
C SER A 127 12.48 4.30 5.34
N MET A 128 11.72 4.51 4.26
CA MET A 128 10.66 5.52 4.23
C MET A 128 9.46 5.14 5.13
N ALA A 129 9.10 3.87 5.24
CA ALA A 129 8.04 3.42 6.14
C ALA A 129 8.41 3.66 7.62
N ALA A 130 9.68 3.41 7.98
CA ALA A 130 10.19 3.71 9.30
C ALA A 130 10.18 5.22 9.60
N LEU A 131 10.58 6.07 8.64
CA LEU A 131 10.68 7.52 8.83
C LEU A 131 9.32 8.24 8.76
N LEU A 132 8.50 7.93 7.75
CA LEU A 132 7.29 8.67 7.43
C LEU A 132 6.04 8.11 8.10
N LEU A 133 5.89 6.77 8.13
CA LEU A 133 4.74 6.11 8.76
C LEU A 133 5.00 5.72 10.22
N LYS A 134 6.25 5.87 10.66
CA LYS A 134 6.73 5.49 12.00
C LYS A 134 6.43 4.02 12.31
N GLU A 135 6.58 3.15 11.31
CA GLU A 135 6.41 1.71 11.48
C GLU A 135 7.50 1.18 12.43
N LYS A 136 7.08 0.56 13.55
CA LYS A 136 7.97 -0.08 14.53
C LYS A 136 7.77 -1.59 14.47
N LEU A 137 8.66 -2.28 13.77
CA LEU A 137 8.58 -3.72 13.55
C LEU A 137 9.55 -4.46 14.47
N SER A 138 9.23 -5.74 14.74
CA SER A 138 10.04 -6.58 15.62
C SER A 138 11.40 -6.89 15.00
N LEU A 139 12.41 -7.18 15.81
CA LEU A 139 13.69 -7.67 15.27
C LEU A 139 13.51 -8.93 14.41
N LYS A 140 12.57 -9.81 14.81
CA LYS A 140 12.18 -11.00 14.04
C LYS A 140 11.68 -10.65 12.64
N PHE A 141 10.87 -9.59 12.51
CA PHE A 141 10.44 -9.09 11.20
C PHE A 141 11.65 -8.77 10.32
N TYR A 142 12.61 -7.99 10.84
CA TYR A 142 13.78 -7.59 10.06
C TYR A 142 14.69 -8.76 9.70
N SER A 143 14.82 -9.78 10.56
CA SER A 143 15.54 -11.02 10.23
C SER A 143 14.89 -11.75 9.05
N TRP A 144 13.57 -11.92 9.07
CA TRP A 144 12.85 -12.55 7.96
C TRP A 144 12.84 -11.70 6.68
N ALA A 145 12.73 -10.37 6.82
CA ALA A 145 12.81 -9.45 5.68
C ALA A 145 14.19 -9.50 5.01
N GLY A 146 15.27 -9.52 5.81
CA GLY A 146 16.64 -9.70 5.30
C GLY A 146 16.79 -11.04 4.57
N LEU A 147 16.27 -12.13 5.14
CA LEU A 147 16.27 -13.43 4.49
C LEU A 147 15.49 -13.44 3.17
N ALA A 148 14.32 -12.78 3.12
CA ALA A 148 13.53 -12.65 1.89
C ALA A 148 14.28 -11.87 0.81
N ILE A 149 14.94 -10.76 1.16
CA ILE A 149 15.72 -9.95 0.22
C ILE A 149 16.90 -10.76 -0.33
N THR A 150 17.64 -11.46 0.54
CA THR A 150 18.75 -12.33 0.12
C THR A 150 18.27 -13.48 -0.76
N ALA A 151 17.15 -14.13 -0.41
CA ALA A 151 16.60 -15.20 -1.22
C ALA A 151 16.11 -14.71 -2.59
N ALA A 152 15.42 -13.57 -2.64
CA ALA A 152 14.99 -12.95 -3.89
C ALA A 152 16.17 -12.53 -4.78
N TYR A 153 17.27 -12.10 -4.16
CA TYR A 153 18.54 -11.83 -4.86
C TYR A 153 19.12 -13.10 -5.48
N VAL A 154 19.28 -14.16 -4.68
CA VAL A 154 19.82 -15.45 -5.17
C VAL A 154 18.94 -16.02 -6.28
N LEU A 155 17.62 -15.87 -6.17
CA LEU A 155 16.68 -16.35 -7.17
C LEU A 155 16.87 -15.64 -8.52
N ALA A 156 17.09 -14.33 -8.48
CA ALA A 156 17.31 -13.52 -9.68
C ALA A 156 18.71 -13.70 -10.30
N PHE A 157 19.74 -14.06 -9.52
CA PHE A 157 21.15 -14.03 -10.00
C PHE A 157 21.91 -15.36 -9.98
N GLY A 158 21.42 -16.38 -9.27
CA GLY A 158 22.23 -17.55 -8.98
C GLY A 158 23.61 -17.15 -8.42
N ASN A 159 24.68 -17.50 -9.14
CA ASN A 159 26.06 -17.22 -8.73
C ASN A 159 26.68 -15.95 -9.37
N GLN A 160 25.97 -15.23 -10.25
CA GLN A 160 26.58 -14.18 -11.08
C GLN A 160 26.80 -12.83 -10.37
N GLY A 161 26.26 -12.63 -9.17
CA GLY A 161 26.48 -11.42 -8.36
C GLY A 161 25.92 -10.12 -8.97
N VAL A 162 26.19 -8.98 -8.32
CA VAL A 162 25.81 -7.63 -8.80
C VAL A 162 27.05 -6.79 -9.01
N SER A 163 27.20 -6.24 -10.21
CA SER A 163 28.26 -5.29 -10.55
C SER A 163 27.76 -3.85 -10.39
N PHE A 164 28.09 -3.20 -9.26
CA PHE A 164 27.65 -1.83 -8.96
C PHE A 164 28.23 -0.77 -9.93
N ASN A 165 29.35 -1.05 -10.60
CA ASN A 165 29.92 -0.17 -11.63
C ASN A 165 29.01 0.02 -12.86
N ILE A 166 27.99 -0.82 -13.04
CA ILE A 166 27.04 -0.72 -14.16
C ILE A 166 26.08 0.48 -13.99
N ILE A 167 25.76 0.89 -12.75
CA ILE A 167 24.67 1.85 -12.49
C ILE A 167 24.98 3.25 -13.03
N LEU A 168 26.23 3.71 -12.89
CA LEU A 168 26.61 5.07 -13.26
C LEU A 168 26.87 5.25 -14.76
N ASN A 169 27.21 4.17 -15.46
CA ASN A 169 27.61 4.20 -16.88
C ASN A 169 26.55 3.61 -17.82
N ASN A 170 25.42 3.11 -17.30
CA ASN A 170 24.35 2.52 -18.10
C ASN A 170 23.03 3.26 -17.84
N GLN A 171 22.51 3.95 -18.87
CA GLN A 171 21.29 4.75 -18.77
C GLN A 171 20.06 3.90 -18.42
N ALA A 172 19.98 2.67 -18.92
CA ALA A 172 18.90 1.73 -18.59
C ALA A 172 18.96 1.27 -17.13
N ALA A 173 20.18 1.12 -16.58
CA ALA A 173 20.38 0.84 -15.16
C ALA A 173 19.90 2.02 -14.29
N LEU A 174 20.21 3.26 -14.68
CA LEU A 174 19.71 4.44 -13.99
C LEU A 174 18.17 4.50 -13.99
N PHE A 175 17.53 4.19 -15.13
CA PHE A 175 16.06 4.12 -15.20
C PHE A 175 15.49 3.08 -14.24
N ALA A 176 16.04 1.86 -14.21
CA ALA A 176 15.60 0.83 -13.29
C ALA A 176 15.78 1.23 -11.81
N PHE A 177 16.91 1.87 -11.47
CA PHE A 177 17.15 2.39 -10.12
C PHE A 177 16.14 3.47 -9.71
N ILE A 178 15.86 4.44 -10.60
CA ILE A 178 14.87 5.49 -10.34
C ILE A 178 13.48 4.87 -10.13
N ALA A 179 13.11 3.89 -10.97
CA ALA A 179 11.84 3.19 -10.81
C ALA A 179 11.76 2.44 -9.46
N ALA A 180 12.85 1.82 -8.98
CA ALA A 180 12.88 1.15 -7.68
C ALA A 180 12.60 2.12 -6.52
N PHE A 181 13.21 3.31 -6.54
CA PHE A 181 12.90 4.38 -5.58
C PHE A 181 11.45 4.86 -5.72
N ALA A 182 10.99 5.07 -6.95
CA ALA A 182 9.68 5.63 -7.23
C ALA A 182 8.55 4.68 -6.77
N PHE A 183 8.66 3.38 -7.05
CA PHE A 183 7.72 2.38 -6.55
C PHE A 183 7.82 2.19 -5.04
N GLY A 184 9.03 2.11 -4.47
CA GLY A 184 9.21 1.95 -3.03
C GLY A 184 8.63 3.11 -2.22
N SER A 185 8.84 4.34 -2.67
CA SER A 185 8.22 5.52 -2.07
C SER A 185 6.70 5.52 -2.25
N SER A 186 6.21 5.11 -3.44
CA SER A 186 4.78 5.02 -3.72
C SER A 186 4.08 3.96 -2.86
N THR A 187 4.74 2.89 -2.43
CA THR A 187 4.18 1.92 -1.47
C THR A 187 3.88 2.58 -0.13
N VAL A 188 4.80 3.41 0.36
CA VAL A 188 4.66 4.11 1.66
C VAL A 188 3.56 5.18 1.62
N PHE A 189 3.56 6.04 0.60
CA PHE A 189 2.50 7.03 0.43
C PHE A 189 1.16 6.38 0.04
N GLY A 190 1.20 5.27 -0.69
CA GLY A 190 0.03 4.45 -0.99
C GLY A 190 -0.59 3.88 0.29
N LYS A 191 0.23 3.41 1.24
CA LYS A 191 -0.24 2.92 2.54
C LYS A 191 -0.91 4.03 3.33
N ARG A 192 -0.31 5.22 3.37
CA ARG A 192 -0.94 6.42 3.97
C ARG A 192 -2.30 6.67 3.33
N LEU A 193 -2.36 6.71 2.00
CA LEU A 193 -3.57 7.01 1.26
C LEU A 193 -4.72 6.03 1.54
N VAL A 194 -4.47 4.72 1.46
CA VAL A 194 -5.51 3.69 1.67
C VAL A 194 -5.95 3.54 3.13
N ASN A 195 -5.24 4.16 4.07
CA ASN A 195 -5.70 4.29 5.45
C ASN A 195 -6.80 5.36 5.56
N HIS A 196 -6.70 6.45 4.80
CA HIS A 196 -7.60 7.61 4.86
C HIS A 196 -8.82 7.49 3.92
N ILE A 197 -8.67 6.82 2.77
CA ILE A 197 -9.76 6.56 1.82
C ILE A 197 -9.91 5.07 1.50
N ASP A 198 -10.97 4.67 0.79
CA ASP A 198 -11.04 3.31 0.27
C ASP A 198 -10.07 3.09 -0.89
N PHE A 199 -9.60 1.85 -0.98
CA PHE A 199 -8.57 1.44 -1.94
C PHE A 199 -9.00 1.63 -3.41
N LYS A 200 -10.32 1.59 -3.68
CA LYS A 200 -10.91 1.76 -5.01
C LYS A 200 -10.77 3.20 -5.49
N SER A 201 -11.18 4.13 -4.63
CA SER A 201 -11.00 5.58 -4.83
C SER A 201 -9.53 5.95 -4.94
N ALA A 202 -8.67 5.35 -4.11
CA ALA A 202 -7.21 5.58 -4.18
C ALA A 202 -6.61 5.15 -5.53
N ALA A 203 -7.02 3.99 -6.06
CA ALA A 203 -6.57 3.51 -7.37
C ALA A 203 -7.08 4.43 -8.48
N ALA A 204 -8.36 4.80 -8.46
CA ALA A 204 -8.97 5.69 -9.46
C ALA A 204 -8.33 7.08 -9.50
N LEU A 205 -8.07 7.69 -8.33
CA LEU A 205 -7.37 8.98 -8.25
C LEU A 205 -5.95 8.90 -8.79
N ARG A 206 -5.20 7.84 -8.44
CA ARG A 206 -3.85 7.63 -8.96
C ARG A 206 -3.86 7.54 -10.48
N PHE A 207 -4.73 6.69 -11.04
CA PHE A 207 -4.83 6.54 -12.50
C PHE A 207 -5.26 7.84 -13.19
N GLY A 208 -6.24 8.57 -12.66
CA GLY A 208 -6.72 9.82 -13.24
C GLY A 208 -5.65 10.91 -13.28
N ILE A 209 -5.00 11.18 -12.14
CA ILE A 209 -3.95 12.20 -12.07
C ILE A 209 -2.75 11.78 -12.92
N THR A 210 -2.35 10.51 -12.89
CA THR A 210 -1.26 10.01 -13.74
C THR A 210 -1.59 10.19 -15.21
N SER A 211 -2.83 9.92 -15.63
CA SER A 211 -3.27 10.10 -17.02
C SER A 211 -3.15 11.54 -17.47
N ILE A 212 -3.55 12.50 -16.63
CA ILE A 212 -3.42 13.94 -16.92
C ILE A 212 -1.94 14.32 -17.06
N LEU A 213 -1.10 13.89 -16.11
CA LEU A 213 0.33 14.21 -16.14
C LEU A 213 1.05 13.55 -17.34
N ALA A 214 0.70 12.30 -17.66
CA ALA A 214 1.23 11.59 -18.82
C ALA A 214 0.75 12.24 -20.13
N PHE A 215 -0.50 12.70 -20.19
CA PHE A 215 -1.02 13.44 -21.34
C PHE A 215 -0.20 14.71 -21.59
N ILE A 216 0.02 15.50 -20.54
CA ILE A 216 0.86 16.70 -20.61
C ILE A 216 2.27 16.34 -21.12
N LEU A 217 2.87 15.27 -20.58
CA LEU A 217 4.19 14.81 -21.01
C LEU A 217 4.24 14.49 -22.51
N ILE A 218 3.27 13.73 -23.04
CA ILE A 218 3.27 13.34 -24.46
C ILE A 218 2.95 14.49 -25.42
N LEU A 219 2.29 15.55 -24.94
CA LEU A 219 2.14 16.79 -25.70
C LEU A 219 3.50 17.50 -25.83
N PHE A 220 4.27 17.57 -24.74
CA PHE A 220 5.59 18.19 -24.75
C PHE A 220 6.62 17.41 -25.57
N THR A 221 6.64 16.08 -25.46
CA THR A 221 7.55 15.23 -26.24
C THR A 221 7.09 15.03 -27.68
N LYS A 222 5.86 15.45 -28.02
CA LYS A 222 5.18 15.21 -29.31
C LYS A 222 4.92 13.73 -29.61
N ASP A 223 5.05 12.85 -28.62
CA ASP A 223 4.76 11.41 -28.76
C ASP A 223 3.29 11.14 -29.12
N ILE A 224 2.38 12.08 -28.83
CA ILE A 224 0.96 12.00 -29.22
C ILE A 224 0.77 11.80 -30.73
N LEU A 225 1.71 12.26 -31.57
CA LEU A 225 1.62 12.15 -33.02
C LEU A 225 1.70 10.69 -33.51
N GLN A 226 2.31 9.81 -32.72
CA GLN A 226 2.48 8.38 -33.06
C GLN A 226 1.26 7.53 -32.67
N ILE A 227 0.18 8.13 -32.15
CA ILE A 227 -1.03 7.38 -31.77
C ILE A 227 -1.66 6.64 -32.96
N ASN A 228 -1.52 7.19 -34.17
CA ASN A 228 -2.03 6.59 -35.41
C ASN A 228 -1.16 5.43 -35.93
N GLU A 229 0.05 5.26 -35.39
CA GLU A 229 0.98 4.19 -35.76
C GLU A 229 0.75 2.91 -34.93
N ILE A 230 -0.13 2.97 -33.92
CA ILE A 230 -0.42 1.85 -33.03
C ILE A 230 -1.21 0.77 -33.79
N THR A 231 -0.58 -0.39 -33.93
CA THR A 231 -1.16 -1.55 -34.61
C THR A 231 -2.31 -2.19 -33.79
N ALA A 232 -3.19 -2.93 -34.46
CA ALA A 232 -4.25 -3.70 -33.79
C ALA A 232 -3.70 -4.69 -32.74
N LYS A 233 -2.54 -5.30 -33.01
CA LYS A 233 -1.86 -6.18 -32.05
C LYS A 233 -1.44 -5.41 -30.79
N GLN A 234 -0.91 -4.20 -30.93
CA GLN A 234 -0.53 -3.36 -29.79
C GLN A 234 -1.75 -2.88 -29.00
N TRP A 235 -2.88 -2.57 -29.65
CA TRP A 235 -4.14 -2.30 -28.95
C TRP A 235 -4.63 -3.48 -28.11
N ASN A 236 -4.51 -4.71 -28.62
CA ASN A 236 -4.82 -5.92 -27.84
C ASN A 236 -3.88 -6.08 -26.64
N LEU A 237 -2.59 -5.75 -26.79
CA LEU A 237 -1.64 -5.74 -25.68
C LEU A 237 -2.00 -4.68 -24.64
N PHE A 238 -2.41 -3.47 -25.04
CA PHE A 238 -2.91 -2.46 -24.10
C PHE A 238 -4.13 -2.93 -23.34
N ALA A 239 -5.11 -3.55 -24.01
CA ALA A 239 -6.27 -4.14 -23.35
C ALA A 239 -5.84 -5.21 -22.33
N LEU A 240 -4.92 -6.11 -22.72
CA LEU A 240 -4.36 -7.12 -21.84
C LEU A 240 -3.71 -6.49 -20.60
N ILE A 241 -2.85 -5.48 -20.77
CA ILE A 241 -2.22 -4.74 -19.67
C ILE A 241 -3.30 -4.15 -18.76
N VAL A 242 -4.24 -3.38 -19.30
CA VAL A 242 -5.26 -2.68 -18.52
C VAL A 242 -6.09 -3.65 -17.67
N PHE A 243 -6.50 -4.79 -18.23
CA PHE A 243 -7.30 -5.82 -17.56
C PHE A 243 -6.47 -6.86 -16.78
N SER A 244 -5.16 -6.72 -16.72
CA SER A 244 -4.28 -7.57 -15.92
C SER A 244 -3.33 -6.74 -15.03
N SER A 245 -2.14 -6.42 -15.51
CA SER A 245 -1.04 -5.77 -14.79
C SER A 245 -1.22 -4.26 -14.52
N GLY A 246 -2.12 -3.60 -15.24
CA GLY A 246 -2.43 -2.19 -15.09
C GLY A 246 -3.46 -1.94 -14.00
N ALA A 247 -4.69 -1.62 -14.39
CA ALA A 247 -5.76 -1.21 -13.46
C ALA A 247 -6.14 -2.31 -12.48
N VAL A 248 -6.26 -3.56 -12.96
CA VAL A 248 -6.66 -4.70 -12.14
C VAL A 248 -5.61 -5.03 -11.07
N ALA A 249 -4.33 -5.17 -11.45
CA ALA A 249 -3.27 -5.44 -10.50
C ALA A 249 -3.12 -4.32 -9.46
N LEU A 250 -3.21 -3.04 -9.86
CA LEU A 250 -3.15 -1.95 -8.87
C LEU A 250 -4.35 -1.97 -7.92
N PHE A 251 -5.54 -2.29 -8.41
CA PHE A 251 -6.73 -2.43 -7.58
C PHE A 251 -6.57 -3.53 -6.53
N ILE A 252 -6.07 -4.70 -6.95
CA ILE A 252 -5.75 -5.82 -6.06
C ILE A 252 -4.63 -5.43 -5.07
N TYR A 253 -3.61 -4.73 -5.56
CA TYR A 253 -2.50 -4.27 -4.74
C TYR A 253 -2.96 -3.32 -3.63
N TYR A 254 -3.75 -2.28 -3.95
CA TYR A 254 -4.28 -1.37 -2.92
C TYR A 254 -5.29 -2.04 -1.99
N PHE A 255 -6.05 -3.03 -2.49
CA PHE A 255 -6.84 -3.89 -1.62
C PHE A 255 -5.95 -4.60 -0.60
N GLY A 256 -4.81 -5.15 -1.03
CA GLY A 256 -3.87 -5.82 -0.14
C GLY A 256 -3.14 -4.86 0.80
N LEU A 257 -2.61 -3.75 0.28
CA LEU A 257 -1.88 -2.71 1.01
C LEU A 257 -2.72 -2.09 2.12
N LYS A 258 -4.04 -2.00 1.94
CA LYS A 258 -4.94 -1.57 3.00
C LYS A 258 -4.83 -2.48 4.24
N ARG A 259 -4.58 -3.77 4.08
CA ARG A 259 -4.64 -4.79 5.15
C ARG A 259 -3.31 -5.13 5.80
N VAL A 260 -2.19 -4.70 5.22
CA VAL A 260 -0.84 -4.96 5.75
C VAL A 260 -0.08 -3.65 5.92
N SER A 261 1.06 -3.67 6.62
CA SER A 261 1.97 -2.53 6.69
C SER A 261 2.64 -2.27 5.33
N ALA A 262 3.18 -1.06 5.13
CA ALA A 262 3.96 -0.77 3.93
C ALA A 262 5.21 -1.67 3.83
N SER A 263 5.82 -1.96 4.98
CA SER A 263 6.96 -2.87 5.07
C SER A 263 6.61 -4.31 4.69
N THR A 264 5.50 -4.85 5.20
CA THR A 264 5.04 -6.20 4.81
C THR A 264 4.69 -6.25 3.33
N ALA A 265 3.97 -5.23 2.83
CA ALA A 265 3.63 -5.15 1.41
C ALA A 265 4.87 -5.24 0.53
N THR A 266 5.92 -4.49 0.87
CA THR A 266 7.15 -4.46 0.07
C THR A 266 7.85 -5.81 0.04
N ILE A 267 7.85 -6.57 1.14
CA ILE A 267 8.41 -7.92 1.14
C ILE A 267 7.51 -8.90 0.37
N CYS A 268 6.18 -8.77 0.45
CA CYS A 268 5.27 -9.56 -0.37
C CYS A 268 5.45 -9.31 -1.87
N GLU A 269 5.85 -8.11 -2.28
CA GLU A 269 6.18 -7.78 -3.68
C GLU A 269 7.40 -8.57 -4.19
N LEU A 270 8.26 -9.12 -3.31
CA LEU A 270 9.31 -10.07 -3.69
C LEU A 270 8.77 -11.41 -4.20
N PHE A 271 7.45 -11.61 -4.24
CA PHE A 271 6.86 -12.67 -5.05
C PHE A 271 7.04 -12.47 -6.57
N TRP A 272 7.30 -11.23 -7.00
CA TRP A 272 7.63 -10.91 -8.39
C TRP A 272 8.81 -11.72 -8.95
N PRO A 273 10.02 -11.73 -8.33
CA PRO A 273 11.14 -12.51 -8.86
C PRO A 273 10.89 -14.02 -8.78
N PHE A 274 10.17 -14.48 -7.77
CA PHE A 274 9.73 -15.87 -7.71
C PHE A 274 8.87 -16.26 -8.90
N SER A 275 7.82 -15.49 -9.17
CA SER A 275 6.97 -15.75 -10.33
C SER A 275 7.71 -15.64 -11.66
N ALA A 276 8.64 -14.68 -11.79
CA ALA A 276 9.43 -14.49 -13.02
C ALA A 276 10.22 -15.75 -13.37
N VAL A 277 10.98 -16.30 -12.42
CA VAL A 277 11.83 -17.47 -12.67
C VAL A 277 10.99 -18.73 -12.90
N ILE A 278 9.86 -18.88 -12.20
CA ILE A 278 8.94 -20.00 -12.45
C ILE A 278 8.33 -19.91 -13.85
N MET A 279 7.91 -18.74 -14.29
CA MET A 279 7.39 -18.55 -15.65
C MET A 279 8.47 -18.79 -16.71
N ASP A 280 9.69 -18.33 -16.49
CA ASP A 280 10.83 -18.56 -17.38
C ASP A 280 11.11 -20.05 -17.58
N TYR A 281 10.99 -20.86 -16.53
CA TYR A 281 11.04 -22.32 -16.64
C TYR A 281 9.92 -22.89 -17.54
N PHE A 282 8.68 -22.45 -17.36
CA PHE A 282 7.55 -22.99 -18.14
C PHE A 282 7.54 -22.52 -19.60
N ILE A 283 7.87 -21.26 -19.84
CA ILE A 283 7.79 -20.58 -21.14
C ILE A 283 9.06 -20.84 -21.96
N ASN A 284 10.24 -20.57 -21.37
CA ASN A 284 11.53 -20.63 -22.08
C ASN A 284 12.30 -21.93 -21.83
N LYS A 285 11.77 -22.84 -20.99
CA LYS A 285 12.41 -24.13 -20.63
C LYS A 285 13.75 -24.00 -19.91
N ASN A 286 14.03 -22.84 -19.31
CA ASN A 286 15.23 -22.62 -18.52
C ASN A 286 15.14 -23.35 -17.17
N VAL A 287 16.03 -24.32 -16.96
CA VAL A 287 16.03 -25.14 -15.74
C VAL A 287 16.58 -24.36 -14.55
N LEU A 288 15.80 -24.32 -13.47
CA LEU A 288 16.21 -23.77 -12.19
C LEU A 288 17.41 -24.53 -11.61
N THR A 289 18.43 -23.80 -11.16
CA THR A 289 19.53 -24.39 -10.40
C THR A 289 19.05 -24.87 -9.02
N PRO A 290 19.71 -25.87 -8.39
CA PRO A 290 19.39 -26.30 -7.04
C PRO A 290 19.36 -25.15 -6.02
N LEU A 291 20.28 -24.18 -6.19
CA LEU A 291 20.34 -22.99 -5.34
C LEU A 291 19.10 -22.10 -5.50
N GLN A 292 18.60 -21.91 -6.72
CA GLN A 292 17.37 -21.14 -6.97
C GLN A 292 16.12 -21.85 -6.43
N ILE A 293 16.08 -23.18 -6.43
CA ILE A 293 14.99 -23.95 -5.81
C ILE A 293 14.98 -23.72 -4.29
N ILE A 294 16.15 -23.83 -3.64
CA ILE A 294 16.29 -23.57 -2.20
C ILE A 294 15.91 -22.12 -1.89
N ALA A 295 16.40 -21.15 -2.66
CA ALA A 295 16.07 -19.74 -2.50
C ALA A 295 14.57 -19.47 -2.65
N SER A 296 13.89 -20.17 -3.57
CA SER A 296 12.45 -20.07 -3.75
C SER A 296 11.68 -20.51 -2.49
N ILE A 297 12.05 -21.65 -1.90
CA ILE A 297 11.43 -22.15 -0.66
C ILE A 297 11.67 -21.18 0.49
N ILE A 298 12.90 -20.71 0.66
CA ILE A 298 13.28 -19.75 1.70
C ILE A 298 12.49 -18.45 1.55
N LEU A 299 12.36 -17.93 0.32
CA LEU A 299 11.62 -16.70 0.04
C LEU A 299 10.15 -16.82 0.44
N LEU A 300 9.47 -17.92 0.07
CA LEU A 300 8.06 -18.13 0.43
C LEU A 300 7.86 -18.26 1.94
N LEU A 301 8.76 -19.00 2.63
CA LEU A 301 8.75 -19.10 4.09
C LEU A 301 8.97 -17.73 4.74
N ALA A 302 9.94 -16.96 4.25
CA ALA A 302 10.23 -15.64 4.76
C ALA A 302 9.05 -14.66 4.57
N ILE A 303 8.39 -14.67 3.41
CA ILE A 303 7.17 -13.89 3.17
C ILE A 303 6.06 -14.27 4.15
N TYR A 304 5.86 -15.57 4.41
CA TYR A 304 4.88 -16.03 5.39
C TYR A 304 5.17 -15.52 6.80
N PHE A 305 6.41 -15.63 7.27
CA PHE A 305 6.78 -15.15 8.61
C PHE A 305 6.79 -13.63 8.71
N VAL A 306 7.21 -12.91 7.67
CA VAL A 306 7.08 -11.45 7.58
C VAL A 306 5.62 -11.01 7.64
N THR A 307 4.71 -11.74 7.00
CA THR A 307 3.27 -11.44 7.07
C THR A 307 2.74 -11.65 8.49
N LYS A 308 3.20 -12.71 9.16
CA LYS A 308 2.81 -13.02 10.55
C LYS A 308 3.36 -11.98 11.55
N GLU A 309 4.63 -11.60 11.43
CA GLU A 309 5.32 -10.65 12.31
C GLU A 309 4.98 -9.19 11.98
N GLY A 310 4.56 -8.92 10.74
CA GLY A 310 4.05 -7.62 10.30
C GLY A 310 2.76 -7.20 11.00
N ASN A 311 2.18 -8.07 11.83
CA ASN A 311 1.05 -7.79 12.70
C ASN A 311 1.47 -7.01 13.94
N ASN A 312 2.19 -5.93 13.73
CA ASN A 312 2.23 -4.84 14.66
C ASN A 312 1.46 -3.71 14.00
N GLY A 313 0.15 -3.68 14.21
CA GLY A 313 -0.54 -2.40 14.37
C GLY A 313 0.11 -1.70 15.54
N GLY A 314 1.32 -1.17 15.28
CA GLY A 314 2.27 -0.78 16.30
C GLY A 314 1.52 0.05 17.30
N ILE A 315 1.80 -0.21 18.58
CA ILE A 315 1.43 0.68 19.66
C ILE A 315 1.75 2.10 19.20
N LYS A 316 0.72 2.81 18.71
CA LYS A 316 0.84 4.17 18.22
C LYS A 316 0.48 5.03 19.40
N ASN A 317 1.51 5.52 20.06
CA ASN A 317 1.36 6.50 21.09
C ASN A 317 1.26 7.85 20.43
N PHE A 318 0.24 8.60 20.84
CA PHE A 318 0.15 9.99 20.48
C PHE A 318 -0.34 10.77 21.70
N GLN A 319 0.08 12.02 21.79
CA GLN A 319 -0.54 12.98 22.67
C GLN A 319 -1.60 13.76 21.92
N ALA A 320 -2.70 14.05 22.61
CA ALA A 320 -3.77 14.91 22.11
C ALA A 320 -4.40 15.70 23.26
N ALA A 321 -4.75 16.96 22.98
CA ALA A 321 -5.50 17.79 23.90
C ALA A 321 -6.96 17.32 23.97
N VAL A 322 -7.54 17.36 25.17
CA VAL A 322 -8.96 17.11 25.39
C VAL A 322 -9.76 18.37 25.06
N ILE A 323 -10.70 18.23 24.13
CA ILE A 323 -11.58 19.32 23.67
C ILE A 323 -13.04 19.06 24.05
N SER A 324 -13.82 20.14 24.13
CA SER A 324 -15.26 20.05 24.36
C SER A 324 -15.96 19.35 23.20
N GLY A 325 -16.73 18.31 23.50
CA GLY A 325 -17.52 17.57 22.52
C GLY A 325 -19.01 17.93 22.55
N ARG A 326 -19.79 17.31 21.66
CA ARG A 326 -21.26 17.47 21.61
C ARG A 326 -22.03 16.71 22.71
N GLY A 327 -21.34 15.94 23.56
CA GLY A 327 -21.96 15.19 24.65
C GLY A 327 -22.91 14.05 24.22
N ILE A 328 -22.85 13.59 22.97
CA ILE A 328 -23.74 12.53 22.44
C ILE A 328 -23.51 11.20 23.19
N GLY A 329 -22.25 10.84 23.46
CA GLY A 329 -21.91 9.66 24.24
C GLY A 329 -22.56 9.65 25.63
N ASN A 330 -22.60 10.80 26.32
CA ASN A 330 -23.28 10.95 27.61
C ASN A 330 -24.78 10.63 27.51
N ARG A 331 -25.46 11.11 26.45
CA ARG A 331 -26.90 10.82 26.23
C ARG A 331 -27.19 9.33 26.00
N LEU A 332 -26.18 8.56 25.59
CA LEU A 332 -26.28 7.12 25.31
C LEU A 332 -25.76 6.25 26.47
N GLY A 333 -25.23 6.84 27.55
CA GLY A 333 -24.63 6.13 28.67
C GLY A 333 -23.17 5.72 28.47
N PHE A 334 -22.49 6.27 27.46
CA PHE A 334 -21.10 5.99 27.10
C PHE A 334 -20.32 7.29 26.98
N ALA A 335 -19.98 7.90 28.11
CA ALA A 335 -19.19 9.14 28.12
C ALA A 335 -17.88 8.98 27.33
N THR A 336 -17.65 9.85 26.35
CA THR A 336 -16.44 9.85 25.52
C THR A 336 -15.69 11.17 25.64
N ILE A 337 -14.36 11.06 25.75
CA ILE A 337 -13.43 12.18 25.70
C ILE A 337 -13.18 12.50 24.24
N ASN A 338 -13.32 13.77 23.84
CA ASN A 338 -13.03 14.20 22.48
C ASN A 338 -11.58 14.69 22.42
N LEU A 339 -10.83 14.28 21.41
CA LEU A 339 -9.40 14.55 21.28
C LEU A 339 -9.12 15.41 20.05
N GLU A 340 -8.30 16.45 20.21
CA GLU A 340 -7.87 17.32 19.12
C GLU A 340 -6.74 16.69 18.30
N LYS A 341 -7.06 15.63 17.55
CA LYS A 341 -6.11 15.01 16.64
C LYS A 341 -6.81 14.28 15.49
N ASN A 342 -6.54 14.76 14.27
CA ASN A 342 -7.26 14.31 13.08
C ASN A 342 -6.35 13.75 11.99
N ASP A 343 -5.03 13.72 12.21
CA ASP A 343 -4.02 13.34 11.21
C ASP A 343 -3.29 12.03 11.54
N LEU A 344 -3.99 11.11 12.21
CA LEU A 344 -3.46 9.79 12.52
C LEU A 344 -3.34 8.93 11.25
N ASP A 345 -2.13 8.43 10.98
CA ASP A 345 -1.88 7.51 9.86
C ASP A 345 -2.27 6.07 10.19
N ILE A 346 -3.52 5.90 10.60
CA ILE A 346 -4.18 4.62 10.83
C ILE A 346 -5.47 4.59 10.04
N GLU A 347 -5.99 3.41 9.77
CA GLU A 347 -7.31 3.31 9.15
C GLU A 347 -8.41 3.93 10.04
N HIS A 348 -9.51 4.38 9.43
CA HIS A 348 -10.71 4.69 10.21
C HIS A 348 -11.30 3.42 10.85
N GLY A 349 -11.72 3.50 12.11
CA GLY A 349 -12.28 2.39 12.86
C GLY A 349 -12.40 2.62 14.36
N VAL A 350 -12.75 1.54 15.06
CA VAL A 350 -12.77 1.47 16.53
C VAL A 350 -11.62 0.59 17.00
N TYR A 351 -10.89 1.06 18.00
CA TYR A 351 -9.65 0.50 18.48
C TYR A 351 -9.69 0.28 19.99
N LEU A 352 -9.10 -0.81 20.47
CA LEU A 352 -8.68 -0.93 21.87
C LEU A 352 -7.50 0.02 22.09
N ALA A 353 -7.57 0.84 23.13
CA ALA A 353 -6.52 1.80 23.47
C ALA A 353 -6.26 1.83 24.98
N ARG A 354 -5.12 2.41 25.39
CA ARG A 354 -4.87 2.85 26.76
C ARG A 354 -4.74 4.37 26.81
N ALA A 355 -5.47 5.00 27.71
CA ALA A 355 -5.29 6.40 28.08
C ALA A 355 -4.26 6.47 29.20
N ILE A 356 -3.26 7.32 29.07
CA ILE A 356 -2.21 7.53 30.07
C ILE A 356 -2.23 9.00 30.46
N PHE A 357 -2.55 9.27 31.72
CA PHE A 357 -2.59 10.61 32.31
C PHE A 357 -2.41 10.50 33.82
N ASN A 358 -1.84 11.53 34.46
CA ASN A 358 -1.57 11.56 35.90
C ASN A 358 -0.83 10.31 36.44
N GLY A 359 0.11 9.77 35.66
CA GLY A 359 0.87 8.56 36.01
C GLY A 359 0.05 7.25 36.02
N SER A 360 -1.23 7.30 35.68
CA SER A 360 -2.14 6.14 35.65
C SER A 360 -2.49 5.73 34.22
N SER A 361 -2.76 4.44 34.02
CA SER A 361 -3.13 3.88 32.72
C SER A 361 -4.52 3.25 32.77
N TYR A 362 -5.39 3.67 31.86
CA TYR A 362 -6.79 3.23 31.80
C TYR A 362 -7.08 2.61 30.44
N LYS A 363 -7.73 1.43 30.41
CA LYS A 363 -8.19 0.82 29.15
C LYS A 363 -9.36 1.61 28.58
N GLY A 364 -9.38 1.77 27.26
CA GLY A 364 -10.40 2.51 26.53
C GLY A 364 -10.74 1.96 25.15
N LEU A 365 -11.78 2.52 24.54
CA LEU A 365 -12.12 2.35 23.13
C LEU A 365 -11.94 3.68 22.41
N LEU A 366 -11.06 3.70 21.42
CA LEU A 366 -10.81 4.87 20.57
C LEU A 366 -11.58 4.71 19.26
N HIS A 367 -12.51 5.62 18.99
CA HIS A 367 -13.15 5.80 17.70
C HIS A 367 -12.36 6.84 16.88
N PHE A 368 -11.95 6.48 15.67
CA PHE A 368 -11.35 7.39 14.69
C PHE A 368 -12.08 7.30 13.35
N GLY A 369 -12.72 8.37 12.91
CA GLY A 369 -13.40 8.39 11.61
C GLY A 369 -14.37 9.56 11.41
N TYR A 370 -14.84 9.74 10.17
CA TYR A 370 -15.78 10.81 9.83
C TYR A 370 -17.11 10.69 10.54
N ARG A 371 -17.60 11.83 11.07
CA ARG A 371 -18.97 12.00 11.54
C ARG A 371 -19.87 12.29 10.34
N GLU A 372 -21.07 11.73 10.30
CA GLU A 372 -22.02 11.97 9.19
C GLU A 372 -22.82 13.28 9.31
N THR A 373 -22.53 14.10 10.33
CA THR A 373 -23.05 15.48 10.40
C THR A 373 -22.13 16.40 9.60
N PHE A 374 -22.66 17.49 9.04
CA PHE A 374 -22.03 18.46 8.11
C PHE A 374 -20.64 19.04 8.47
N ASP A 375 -20.00 18.58 9.54
CA ASP A 375 -18.66 18.95 9.95
C ASP A 375 -17.63 17.95 9.39
N SER A 376 -16.72 18.46 8.55
CA SER A 376 -16.01 17.75 7.48
C SER A 376 -14.74 16.99 7.90
N LYS A 377 -14.39 16.98 9.19
CA LYS A 377 -13.15 16.38 9.71
C LYS A 377 -13.42 15.04 10.43
N PRO A 378 -12.50 14.06 10.37
CA PRO A 378 -12.63 12.86 11.17
C PRO A 378 -12.62 13.21 12.65
N SER A 379 -13.49 12.56 13.44
CA SER A 379 -13.49 12.71 14.89
C SER A 379 -12.65 11.65 15.56
N LEU A 380 -12.06 12.05 16.68
CA LEU A 380 -11.32 11.18 17.57
C LEU A 380 -11.98 11.20 18.95
N GLU A 381 -12.57 10.08 19.34
CA GLU A 381 -13.33 9.95 20.58
C GLU A 381 -12.85 8.74 21.38
N LEU A 382 -12.56 8.94 22.66
CA LEU A 382 -12.04 7.92 23.56
C LEU A 382 -13.03 7.64 24.68
N TYR A 383 -13.61 6.46 24.69
CA TYR A 383 -14.30 5.93 25.86
C TYR A 383 -13.25 5.37 26.82
N VAL A 384 -13.22 5.82 28.08
CA VAL A 384 -12.32 5.30 29.12
C VAL A 384 -13.14 4.50 30.11
N LYS A 385 -12.76 3.24 30.34
CA LYS A 385 -13.50 2.38 31.26
C LYS A 385 -13.23 2.80 32.72
N ASP A 386 -14.28 2.83 33.52
CA ASP A 386 -14.24 3.05 34.97
C ASP A 386 -13.63 4.42 35.39
N PHE A 387 -13.59 5.41 34.48
CA PHE A 387 -13.13 6.76 34.77
C PHE A 387 -14.32 7.72 34.94
N LEU A 388 -14.36 8.43 36.08
CA LEU A 388 -15.45 9.34 36.47
C LEU A 388 -14.96 10.77 36.72
N GLY A 389 -13.88 11.20 36.07
CA GLY A 389 -13.31 12.55 36.20
C GLY A 389 -13.54 13.45 34.99
N ASP A 390 -13.19 14.73 35.14
CA ASP A 390 -13.09 15.68 34.02
C ASP A 390 -11.61 15.84 33.62
N LEU A 391 -11.35 15.76 32.32
CA LEU A 391 -10.01 15.94 31.73
C LEU A 391 -9.98 17.14 30.78
N SER A 392 -11.01 17.99 30.78
CA SER A 392 -11.12 19.16 29.92
C SER A 392 -9.87 20.04 30.03
N GLY A 393 -9.29 20.41 28.89
CA GLY A 393 -8.08 21.24 28.82
C GLY A 393 -6.76 20.51 29.13
N SER A 394 -6.79 19.23 29.51
CA SER A 394 -5.59 18.42 29.70
C SER A 394 -5.10 17.79 28.40
N SER A 395 -3.79 17.53 28.28
CA SER A 395 -3.23 16.67 27.25
C SER A 395 -3.10 15.25 27.78
N ILE A 396 -3.56 14.26 27.04
CA ILE A 396 -3.44 12.85 27.41
C ILE A 396 -2.60 12.10 26.38
N GLU A 397 -1.84 11.11 26.84
CA GLU A 397 -1.21 10.13 25.95
C GLU A 397 -2.18 8.98 25.69
N VAL A 398 -2.30 8.59 24.43
CA VAL A 398 -3.16 7.49 23.99
C VAL A 398 -2.30 6.46 23.27
N GLU A 399 -2.27 5.25 23.82
CA GLU A 399 -1.61 4.08 23.27
C GLU A 399 -2.64 3.25 22.47
N ILE A 400 -2.59 3.30 21.14
CA ILE A 400 -3.48 2.47 20.30
C ILE A 400 -2.97 1.03 20.30
N MET A 401 -3.76 0.10 20.82
CA MET A 401 -3.34 -1.30 20.96
C MET A 401 -3.74 -2.16 19.75
N LYS A 402 -5.03 -2.12 19.36
CA LYS A 402 -5.54 -3.02 18.32
C LYS A 402 -6.84 -2.51 17.70
N LYS A 403 -7.00 -2.62 16.37
CA LYS A 403 -8.29 -2.40 15.69
C LYS A 403 -9.29 -3.52 16.02
N ILE A 404 -10.47 -3.14 16.48
CA ILE A 404 -11.57 -4.08 16.78
C ILE A 404 -12.50 -4.19 15.56
N ARG A 405 -12.82 -3.06 14.90
CA ARG A 405 -13.68 -3.03 13.70
C ARG A 405 -13.51 -1.77 12.87
N ASN A 406 -14.05 -1.81 11.65
CA ASN A 406 -14.27 -0.63 10.81
C ASN A 406 -15.41 0.24 11.37
N VAL A 407 -15.45 1.51 10.95
CA VAL A 407 -16.62 2.39 11.16
C VAL A 407 -17.82 1.79 10.41
N LYS A 408 -18.97 1.72 11.07
CA LYS A 408 -20.23 1.19 10.53
C LYS A 408 -21.31 2.26 10.62
N LYS A 409 -22.25 2.23 9.67
CA LYS A 409 -23.52 2.95 9.77
C LYS A 409 -24.51 2.10 10.57
N PHE A 410 -25.32 2.75 11.40
CA PHE A 410 -26.39 2.13 12.18
C PHE A 410 -27.72 2.78 11.79
N LYS A 411 -28.80 2.01 11.83
CA LYS A 411 -30.14 2.51 11.47
C LYS A 411 -30.70 3.44 12.53
N ASP A 412 -30.35 3.20 13.81
CA ASP A 412 -30.85 3.95 14.95
C ASP A 412 -29.84 3.93 16.13
N GLY A 413 -30.19 4.65 17.19
CA GLY A 413 -29.37 4.74 18.41
C GLY A 413 -29.32 3.45 19.24
N GLU A 414 -30.31 2.56 19.13
CA GLU A 414 -30.32 1.29 19.88
C GLU A 414 -29.36 0.27 19.26
N GLU A 415 -29.30 0.20 17.93
CA GLU A 415 -28.31 -0.60 17.21
C GLU A 415 -26.88 -0.13 17.52
N LEU A 416 -26.67 1.19 17.58
CA LEU A 416 -25.39 1.78 17.99
C LEU A 416 -25.04 1.40 19.44
N LYS A 417 -25.97 1.55 20.41
CA LYS A 417 -25.75 1.15 21.81
C LYS A 417 -25.40 -0.33 21.91
N LYS A 418 -26.09 -1.20 21.17
CA LYS A 418 -25.81 -2.65 21.14
C LYS A 418 -24.39 -2.92 20.66
N GLN A 419 -23.96 -2.28 19.57
CA GLN A 419 -22.60 -2.44 19.06
C GLN A 419 -21.54 -1.91 20.05
N ILE A 420 -21.77 -0.76 20.70
CA ILE A 420 -20.83 -0.23 21.71
C ILE A 420 -20.69 -1.21 22.89
N ARG A 421 -21.79 -1.81 23.37
CA ARG A 421 -21.73 -2.85 24.42
C ARG A 421 -20.91 -4.07 23.98
N GLU A 422 -21.02 -4.48 22.72
CA GLU A 422 -20.19 -5.56 22.17
C GLU A 422 -18.72 -5.14 22.10
N ASP A 423 -18.43 -3.92 21.67
CA ASP A 423 -17.07 -3.38 21.60
C ASP A 423 -16.43 -3.33 23.00
N ILE A 424 -17.18 -2.94 24.04
CA ILE A 424 -16.69 -2.91 25.44
C ILE A 424 -16.31 -4.30 25.94
N LYS A 425 -16.98 -5.38 25.48
CA LYS A 425 -16.59 -6.75 25.85
C LYS A 425 -15.18 -7.11 25.38
N SER A 426 -14.64 -6.44 24.36
CA SER A 426 -13.26 -6.65 23.88
C SER A 426 -12.19 -6.05 24.80
N MET A 427 -12.57 -5.21 25.77
CA MET A 427 -11.64 -4.59 26.72
C MET A 427 -11.22 -5.53 27.86
N LYS A 428 -11.85 -6.72 27.96
CA LYS A 428 -11.60 -7.71 29.02
C LYS A 428 -10.20 -8.32 28.91
#